data_AF-A0A940DIB8-F1
#
_entry.id   AF-A0A940DIB8-F1
#
_cell.length_a   1.000
_cell.length_b   1.000
_cell.length_c   1.000
_cell.angle_alpha   90.00
_cell.angle_beta   90.00
_cell.angle_gamma   90.00
#
_symmetry.space_group_name_H-M   'P 1'
#
loop_
_entity.id
_entity.type
_entity.pdbx_description
1 polymer ?
#
loop_
_entity_poly.entity_id
_entity_poly.type
_entity_poly.pdbx_seq_one_letter_code
_entity_poly.pdbx_strand_id
1 'polypeptide(L)'
;MILSHYNFPLEYDGGYYIYNALSNSLVDIDQDTYSVLSSEKNQSGEFDTAKLDGETVEALRKNSMLTTSYEDEFLIYKSIISRVRVERDTMHITIAPTMDCHFNCHYCFEKFKRPGNISEEMMDRIIKFISGKKEVKALRLTWFGGRAINGHT
;
A
#
# COMPACT_ATOMS: atom_id res chain seq x y z
N MET A 1 -18.26 -20.05 -10.07
CA MET A 1 -17.34 -19.05 -9.50
C MET A 1 -16.21 -19.79 -8.82
N ILE A 2 -15.07 -19.15 -8.54
CA ILE A 2 -13.95 -19.78 -7.83
C ILE A 2 -13.52 -18.90 -6.64
N LEU A 3 -12.92 -19.50 -5.62
CA LEU A 3 -12.31 -18.76 -4.52
C LEU A 3 -11.04 -18.07 -5.00
N SER A 4 -10.89 -16.79 -4.67
CA SER A 4 -9.67 -16.03 -4.96
C SER A 4 -8.43 -16.66 -4.31
N HIS A 5 -7.33 -16.75 -5.06
CA HIS A 5 -6.02 -17.16 -4.50
C HIS A 5 -5.46 -16.16 -3.49
N TYR A 6 -5.99 -14.95 -3.47
CA TYR A 6 -5.56 -13.88 -2.58
C TYR A 6 -6.36 -13.82 -1.28
N ASN A 7 -7.23 -14.82 -1.02
CA ASN A 7 -7.99 -14.91 0.22
C ASN A 7 -7.16 -15.49 1.38
N PHE A 8 -7.28 -14.84 2.53
CA PHE A 8 -6.69 -15.23 3.80
C PHE A 8 -7.79 -15.22 4.87
N PRO A 9 -8.44 -16.37 5.11
CA PRO A 9 -9.25 -16.55 6.31
C PRO A 9 -8.37 -16.42 7.55
N LEU A 10 -8.85 -15.73 8.57
CA LEU A 10 -8.16 -15.54 9.83
C LEU A 10 -9.14 -15.45 11.00
N GLU A 11 -8.69 -15.95 12.16
CA GLU A 11 -9.38 -15.83 13.44
C GLU A 11 -8.64 -14.82 14.31
N TYR A 12 -9.37 -13.89 14.92
CA TYR A 12 -8.79 -12.90 15.80
C TYR A 12 -9.78 -12.47 16.88
N ASP A 13 -9.35 -12.48 18.14
CA ASP A 13 -10.13 -12.04 19.30
C ASP A 13 -11.55 -12.65 19.40
N GLY A 14 -11.68 -13.92 19.00
CA GLY A 14 -12.96 -14.63 18.98
C GLY A 14 -13.88 -14.29 17.78
N GLY A 15 -13.45 -13.41 16.88
CA GLY A 15 -14.11 -13.13 15.61
C GLY A 15 -13.48 -13.88 14.43
N TYR A 16 -14.25 -14.00 13.34
CA TYR A 16 -13.83 -14.63 12.10
C TYR A 16 -13.79 -13.62 10.97
N TYR A 17 -12.72 -13.64 10.19
CA TYR A 17 -12.51 -12.68 9.12
C TYR A 17 -11.98 -13.35 7.88
N ILE A 18 -12.20 -12.69 6.75
CA ILE A 18 -11.53 -12.99 5.49
C ILE A 18 -10.90 -11.72 4.94
N TYR A 19 -9.60 -11.81 4.67
CA TYR A 19 -8.83 -10.75 4.04
C TYR A 19 -8.50 -11.13 2.60
N ASN A 20 -8.77 -10.25 1.64
CA ASN A 20 -8.33 -10.41 0.27
C ASN A 20 -7.16 -9.47 -0.03
N ALA A 21 -5.97 -10.04 -0.31
CA ALA A 21 -4.76 -9.25 -0.52
C ALA A 21 -4.70 -8.51 -1.86
N LEU A 22 -5.54 -8.88 -2.84
CA LEU A 22 -5.58 -8.21 -4.14
C LEU A 22 -6.44 -6.94 -4.08
N SER A 23 -7.61 -7.01 -3.46
CA SER A 23 -8.51 -5.88 -3.26
C SER A 23 -8.21 -5.07 -1.99
N ASN A 24 -7.36 -5.60 -1.10
CA ASN A 24 -7.10 -5.08 0.24
C ASN A 24 -8.38 -4.97 1.11
N SER A 25 -9.37 -5.83 0.86
CA SER A 25 -10.63 -5.86 1.59
C SER A 25 -10.53 -6.80 2.79
N LEU A 26 -11.01 -6.35 3.95
CA LEU A 26 -11.16 -7.16 5.16
C LEU A 26 -12.65 -7.19 5.52
N VAL A 27 -13.21 -8.39 5.63
CA VAL A 27 -14.63 -8.59 5.91
C VAL A 27 -14.78 -9.48 7.14
N ASP A 28 -15.64 -9.04 8.07
CA ASP A 28 -16.12 -9.83 9.21
C ASP A 28 -17.19 -10.79 8.73
N ILE A 29 -17.04 -12.07 9.08
CA ILE A 29 -17.93 -13.14 8.63
C ILE A 29 -18.32 -14.01 9.83
N ASP A 30 -19.45 -14.69 9.74
CA ASP A 30 -19.83 -15.67 10.75
C ASP A 30 -18.95 -16.94 10.68
N GLN A 31 -19.08 -17.76 11.72
CA GLN A 31 -18.31 -18.99 11.87
C GLN A 31 -18.63 -20.04 10.78
N ASP A 32 -19.87 -20.09 10.30
CA ASP A 32 -20.30 -21.08 9.30
C ASP A 32 -19.66 -20.75 7.95
N THR A 33 -19.75 -19.49 7.53
CA THR A 33 -19.11 -18.94 6.34
C THR A 33 -17.59 -19.13 6.40
N TYR A 34 -16.97 -18.82 7.54
CA TYR A 34 -15.54 -19.03 7.74
C TYR A 34 -15.14 -20.50 7.57
N SER A 35 -15.93 -21.42 8.13
CA SER A 35 -15.67 -22.86 8.06
C SER A 35 -15.75 -23.36 6.61
N VAL A 36 -16.76 -22.92 5.85
CA VAL A 36 -16.91 -23.23 4.42
C VAL A 36 -15.70 -22.74 3.63
N LEU A 37 -15.37 -21.44 3.74
CA LEU A 37 -14.28 -20.82 2.99
C LEU A 37 -12.92 -21.42 3.34
N SER A 38 -12.68 -21.75 4.61
CA SER A 38 -11.43 -22.35 5.06
C SER A 38 -11.25 -23.79 4.56
N SER A 39 -12.35 -24.56 4.49
CA SER A 39 -12.32 -25.94 4.00
C SER A 39 -12.04 -26.06 2.49
N GLU A 40 -12.41 -25.02 1.72
CA GLU A 40 -12.28 -25.01 0.27
C GLU A 40 -11.07 -24.21 -0.25
N LYS A 41 -10.38 -23.47 0.61
CA LYS A 41 -9.23 -22.61 0.24
C LYS A 41 -8.16 -23.32 -0.60
N ASN A 42 -7.88 -24.59 -0.31
CA ASN A 42 -6.83 -25.37 -0.99
C ASN A 42 -7.38 -26.25 -2.12
N GLN A 43 -8.68 -26.17 -2.41
CA GLN A 43 -9.30 -26.94 -3.48
C GLN A 43 -9.20 -26.18 -4.79
N SER A 44 -8.61 -26.82 -5.79
CA SER A 44 -8.60 -26.30 -7.16
C SER A 44 -9.93 -26.65 -7.81
N GLY A 45 -10.81 -25.66 -8.03
CA GLY A 45 -12.08 -25.91 -8.71
C GLY A 45 -13.11 -24.80 -8.52
N GLU A 46 -14.33 -25.08 -9.00
CA GLU A 46 -15.48 -24.23 -8.74
C GLU A 46 -15.84 -24.25 -7.26
N PHE A 47 -16.09 -23.07 -6.71
CA PHE A 47 -16.67 -22.89 -5.39
C PHE A 47 -18.18 -23.12 -5.48
N ASP A 48 -18.69 -24.03 -4.65
CA ASP A 48 -20.12 -24.30 -4.57
C ASP A 48 -20.83 -23.18 -3.78
N THR A 49 -21.31 -22.17 -4.53
CA THR A 49 -22.01 -21.02 -3.95
C THR A 49 -23.32 -21.39 -3.25
N ALA A 50 -23.87 -22.58 -3.47
CA ALA A 50 -25.10 -23.00 -2.80
C ALA A 50 -24.90 -23.29 -1.29
N LYS A 51 -23.65 -23.36 -0.84
CA LYS A 51 -23.29 -23.53 0.58
C LYS A 51 -23.44 -22.26 1.41
N LEU A 52 -23.60 -21.11 0.77
CA LEU A 52 -23.77 -19.80 1.41
C LEU A 52 -25.08 -19.17 0.92
N ASP A 53 -25.63 -18.25 1.69
CA ASP A 53 -26.79 -17.48 1.24
C ASP A 53 -26.39 -16.48 0.14
N GLY A 54 -27.39 -16.02 -0.63
CA GLY A 54 -27.16 -15.15 -1.78
C GLY A 54 -26.59 -13.77 -1.41
N GLU A 55 -26.91 -13.23 -0.23
CA GLU A 55 -26.38 -11.93 0.20
C GLU A 55 -24.89 -12.06 0.53
N THR A 56 -24.49 -13.13 1.22
CA THR A 56 -23.09 -13.44 1.52
C THR A 56 -22.29 -13.66 0.24
N VAL A 57 -22.81 -14.43 -0.73
CA VAL A 57 -22.13 -14.66 -2.01
C VAL A 57 -21.90 -13.34 -2.76
N GLU A 58 -22.89 -12.45 -2.81
CA GLU A 58 -22.74 -11.17 -3.49
C GLU A 58 -21.78 -10.23 -2.75
N ALA A 59 -21.78 -10.24 -1.41
CA ALA A 59 -20.81 -9.51 -0.61
C ALA A 59 -19.37 -10.00 -0.86
N LEU A 60 -19.15 -11.32 -0.89
CA LEU A 60 -17.85 -11.91 -1.18
C LEU A 60 -17.39 -11.56 -2.61
N ARG A 61 -18.30 -11.60 -3.59
CA ARG A 61 -18.01 -11.21 -4.98
C ARG A 61 -17.61 -9.74 -5.08
N LYS A 62 -18.36 -8.84 -4.42
CA LYS A 62 -18.10 -7.40 -4.42
C LYS A 62 -16.73 -7.06 -3.82
N ASN A 63 -16.27 -7.85 -2.84
CA ASN A 63 -14.96 -7.67 -2.20
C ASN A 63 -13.82 -8.47 -2.86
N SER A 64 -14.05 -9.02 -4.06
CA SER A 64 -13.09 -9.82 -4.84
C SER A 64 -12.65 -11.12 -4.18
N MET A 65 -13.43 -11.63 -3.23
CA MET A 65 -13.17 -12.91 -2.57
C MET A 65 -13.65 -14.09 -3.40
N LEU A 66 -14.66 -13.88 -4.25
CA LEU A 66 -15.06 -14.81 -5.30
C LEU A 66 -14.78 -14.19 -6.67
N THR A 67 -14.15 -14.96 -7.55
CA THR A 67 -13.76 -14.53 -8.90
C THR A 67 -14.30 -15.48 -9.98
N THR A 68 -14.18 -15.06 -11.24
CA THR A 68 -14.56 -15.82 -12.44
C THR A 68 -13.43 -16.72 -12.93
N SER A 69 -12.19 -16.23 -12.88
CA SER A 69 -11.00 -16.98 -13.27
C SER A 69 -9.74 -16.47 -12.56
N TYR A 70 -8.74 -17.33 -12.40
CA TYR A 70 -7.43 -16.93 -11.87
C TYR A 70 -6.63 -16.06 -12.85
N GLU A 71 -6.91 -16.18 -14.16
CA GLU A 71 -6.31 -15.33 -15.18
C GLU A 71 -6.77 -13.87 -15.01
N ASP A 72 -8.06 -13.66 -14.76
CA ASP A 72 -8.60 -12.32 -14.51
C ASP A 72 -7.93 -11.67 -13.29
N GLU A 73 -7.77 -12.42 -12.19
CA GLU A 73 -7.07 -11.91 -10.99
C GLU A 73 -5.62 -11.52 -11.28
N PHE A 74 -4.92 -12.35 -12.05
CA PHE A 74 -3.55 -12.07 -12.44
C PHE A 74 -3.45 -10.83 -13.35
N LEU A 75 -4.40 -10.64 -14.26
CA LEU A 75 -4.48 -9.46 -15.11
C LEU A 75 -4.80 -8.20 -14.29
N ILE A 76 -5.69 -8.29 -13.29
CA ILE A 76 -5.95 -7.21 -12.33
C ILE A 76 -4.67 -6.84 -11.58
N TYR A 77 -3.99 -7.82 -11.01
CA TYR A 77 -2.70 -7.61 -10.34
C TYR A 77 -1.68 -6.92 -11.26
N LYS A 78 -1.50 -7.43 -12.48
CA LYS A 78 -0.61 -6.82 -13.48
C LYS A 78 -0.99 -5.39 -13.82
N SER A 79 -2.28 -5.11 -13.96
CA SER A 79 -2.80 -3.76 -14.21
C SER A 79 -2.44 -2.81 -13.08
N ILE A 80 -2.65 -3.22 -11.82
CA ILE A 80 -2.30 -2.43 -10.63
C ILE A 80 -0.79 -2.10 -10.63
N ILE A 81 0.07 -3.11 -10.78
CA ILE A 81 1.53 -2.90 -10.79
C ILE A 81 1.97 -2.03 -11.97
N SER A 82 1.39 -2.25 -13.15
CA SER A 82 1.75 -1.47 -14.35
C SER A 82 1.35 -0.01 -14.19
N ARG A 83 0.17 0.25 -13.62
CA ARG A 83 -0.28 1.61 -13.31
C ARG A 83 0.72 2.32 -12.39
N VAL A 84 1.12 1.70 -11.28
CA VAL A 84 2.08 2.29 -10.33
C VAL A 84 3.44 2.56 -10.98
N ARG A 85 3.92 1.69 -11.88
CA ARG A 85 5.21 1.87 -12.57
C ARG A 85 5.19 2.98 -13.63
N VAL A 86 4.03 3.20 -14.26
CA VAL A 86 3.87 4.17 -15.36
C VAL A 86 3.32 5.51 -14.87
N GLU A 87 2.83 5.58 -13.64
CA GLU A 87 2.39 6.82 -12.99
C GLU A 87 3.55 7.82 -12.93
N ARG A 88 3.41 8.91 -13.71
CA ARG A 88 4.38 10.00 -13.82
C ARG A 88 3.79 11.36 -13.49
N ASP A 89 2.51 11.39 -13.17
CA ASP A 89 1.80 12.62 -12.84
C ASP A 89 2.02 13.07 -11.38
N THR A 90 2.57 12.20 -10.54
CA THR A 90 2.88 12.51 -9.16
C THR A 90 4.37 12.37 -8.89
N MET A 91 4.97 13.40 -8.31
CA MET A 91 6.37 13.44 -7.92
C MET A 91 6.48 13.54 -6.41
N HIS A 92 7.23 12.63 -5.78
CA HIS A 92 7.56 12.69 -4.37
C HIS A 92 9.03 13.06 -4.20
N ILE A 93 9.32 14.17 -3.53
CA ILE A 93 10.68 14.60 -3.22
C ILE A 93 10.81 14.76 -1.72
N THR A 94 11.88 14.18 -1.18
CA THR A 94 12.32 14.43 0.19
C THR A 94 13.53 15.36 0.15
N ILE A 95 13.44 16.53 0.76
CA ILE A 95 14.55 17.48 0.89
C ILE A 95 15.02 17.49 2.33
N ALA A 96 16.33 17.36 2.54
CA ALA A 96 16.97 17.61 3.81
C ALA A 96 17.70 18.96 3.76
N PRO A 97 17.09 20.07 4.24
CA PRO A 97 17.73 21.39 4.18
C PRO A 97 19.01 21.43 5.01
N THR A 98 19.04 20.65 6.08
CA THR A 98 20.18 20.52 6.98
C THR A 98 20.30 19.08 7.47
N MET A 99 21.53 18.62 7.66
CA MET A 99 21.84 17.38 8.39
C MET A 99 22.28 17.66 9.83
N ASP A 100 22.29 18.93 10.23
CA ASP A 100 22.68 19.37 11.57
C ASP A 100 21.59 19.00 12.57
N CYS A 101 21.93 18.12 13.51
CA CYS A 101 20.98 17.58 14.47
C CYS A 101 21.64 17.50 15.84
N HIS A 102 21.07 18.21 16.82
CA HIS A 102 21.60 18.25 18.18
C HIS A 102 21.29 16.99 19.01
N PHE A 103 20.66 15.99 18.41
CA PHE A 103 20.28 14.74 19.07
C PHE A 103 21.17 13.58 18.61
N ASN A 104 21.60 12.77 19.57
CA ASN A 104 22.34 11.53 19.36
C ASN A 104 21.45 10.31 19.62
N CYS A 105 20.31 10.22 18.93
CA CYS A 105 19.35 9.14 19.16
C CYS A 105 19.97 7.78 18.82
N HIS A 106 19.90 6.81 19.74
CA HIS A 106 20.46 5.47 19.55
C HIS A 106 19.87 4.71 18.34
N TYR A 107 18.64 5.05 17.96
CA TYR A 107 17.93 4.50 16.79
C TYR A 107 18.13 5.31 15.50
N CYS A 108 18.91 6.40 15.53
CA CYS A 108 19.17 7.20 14.34
C CYS A 108 20.08 6.41 13.38
N PHE A 109 19.61 6.22 12.14
CA PHE A 109 20.39 5.55 11.10
C PHE A 109 21.61 6.37 10.66
N GLU A 110 21.62 7.68 10.96
CA GLU A 110 22.68 8.62 10.62
C GLU A 110 23.74 8.69 11.72
N LYS A 111 24.29 7.54 12.15
CA LYS A 111 25.24 7.48 13.29
C LYS A 111 26.51 8.33 13.09
N PHE A 112 26.90 8.61 11.84
CA PHE A 112 28.03 9.45 11.48
C PHE A 112 27.57 10.63 10.62
N LYS A 113 26.74 11.51 11.18
CA LYS A 113 26.22 12.69 10.48
C LYS A 113 27.39 13.50 9.93
N ARG A 114 27.37 13.75 8.62
CA ARG A 114 28.15 14.85 8.04
C ARG A 114 27.29 16.10 8.20
N PRO A 115 27.63 17.00 9.13
CA PRO A 115 26.90 18.24 9.28
C PRO A 115 26.99 19.04 7.98
N GLY A 116 25.96 19.83 7.71
CA GLY A 116 25.88 20.58 6.46
C GLY A 116 24.48 21.03 6.13
N ASN A 117 24.42 22.20 5.50
CA ASN A 117 23.22 22.83 4.98
C ASN A 117 23.28 22.81 3.46
N ILE A 118 22.12 22.70 2.81
CA ILE A 118 22.06 22.91 1.36
C ILE A 118 22.43 24.36 1.03
N SER A 119 23.21 24.56 -0.02
CA SER A 119 23.53 25.91 -0.51
C SER A 119 22.35 26.51 -1.28
N GLU A 120 22.33 27.84 -1.41
CA GLU A 120 21.37 28.53 -2.28
C GLU A 120 21.43 28.02 -3.73
N GLU A 121 22.63 27.78 -4.24
CA GLU A 121 22.81 27.18 -5.56
C GLU A 121 22.13 25.80 -5.68
N MET A 122 22.19 24.98 -4.63
CA MET A 122 21.50 23.68 -4.61
C MET A 122 19.98 23.87 -4.58
N MET A 123 19.47 24.83 -3.81
CA MET A 123 18.04 25.18 -3.79
C MET A 123 17.55 25.57 -5.18
N ASP A 124 18.29 26.42 -5.90
CA ASP A 124 17.96 26.82 -7.27
C ASP A 124 17.97 25.64 -8.24
N ARG A 125 18.96 24.74 -8.11
CA ARG A 125 19.03 23.51 -8.93
C ARG A 125 17.83 22.60 -8.66
N ILE A 126 17.38 22.47 -7.40
CA ILE A 126 16.18 21.70 -7.05
C ILE A 126 14.93 22.34 -7.66
N ILE A 127 14.75 23.66 -7.52
CA ILE A 127 13.61 24.39 -8.10
C ILE A 127 13.58 24.20 -9.63
N LYS A 128 14.74 24.33 -10.29
CA LYS A 128 14.86 24.13 -11.74
C LYS A 128 14.56 22.68 -12.14
N PHE A 129 15.02 21.70 -11.35
CA PHE A 129 14.74 20.30 -11.59
C PHE A 129 13.24 20.00 -11.52
N ILE A 130 12.56 20.47 -10.47
CA ILE A 130 11.11 20.27 -10.27
C ILE A 130 10.33 20.98 -11.39
N SER A 131 10.64 22.25 -11.64
CA SER A 131 9.97 23.05 -12.68
C SER A 131 10.16 22.49 -14.09
N GLY A 132 11.23 21.71 -14.31
CA GLY A 132 11.52 21.06 -15.60
C GLY A 132 10.62 19.85 -15.92
N LYS A 133 9.83 19.36 -14.97
CA LYS A 133 9.06 18.12 -15.07
C LYS A 133 7.60 18.40 -15.41
N LYS A 134 7.35 18.69 -16.69
CA LYS A 134 6.04 19.12 -17.22
C LYS A 134 4.94 18.05 -17.13
N GLU A 135 5.33 16.78 -17.04
CA GLU A 135 4.43 15.64 -16.90
C GLU A 135 3.83 15.50 -15.50
N VAL A 136 4.43 16.16 -14.50
CA VAL A 136 3.99 16.11 -13.10
C VAL A 136 2.85 17.09 -12.89
N LYS A 137 1.73 16.57 -12.39
CA LYS A 137 0.52 17.32 -11.99
C LYS A 137 0.45 17.55 -10.48
N ALA A 138 1.06 16.66 -9.68
CA ALA A 138 1.05 16.73 -8.23
C ALA A 138 2.48 16.59 -7.68
N LEU A 139 2.89 17.54 -6.86
CA LEU A 139 4.16 17.48 -6.12
C LEU A 139 3.87 17.20 -4.65
N ARG A 140 4.48 16.15 -4.10
CA ARG A 140 4.52 15.91 -2.65
C ARG A 140 5.93 16.17 -2.16
N LEU A 141 6.05 17.13 -1.25
CA LEU A 141 7.31 17.52 -0.65
C LEU A 141 7.36 17.05 0.80
N THR A 142 8.41 16.30 1.14
CA THR A 142 8.71 15.87 2.49
C THR A 142 9.97 16.58 2.98
N TRP A 143 9.85 17.32 4.07
CA TRP A 143 11.02 17.90 4.74
C TRP A 143 11.63 16.86 5.68
N PHE A 144 12.89 16.53 5.43
CA PHE A 144 13.71 15.63 6.22
C PHE A 144 14.92 16.38 6.76
N GLY A 145 15.82 15.66 7.44
CA GLY A 145 17.10 16.16 7.89
C GLY A 145 17.20 16.22 9.41
N GLY A 146 18.18 16.99 9.87
CA GLY A 146 18.40 17.24 11.28
C GLY A 146 17.38 18.20 11.88
N ARG A 147 17.22 18.13 13.21
CA ARG A 147 16.40 19.09 13.95
C ARG A 147 17.28 20.28 14.34
N ALA A 148 17.36 21.29 13.49
CA ALA A 148 17.91 22.59 13.86
C ALA A 148 16.95 23.28 14.86
N ILE A 149 17.46 23.83 15.95
CA ILE A 149 16.65 24.60 16.92
C ILE A 149 16.59 26.09 16.60
N ASN A 150 16.97 26.49 15.38
CA ASN A 150 16.96 27.91 15.04
C ASN A 150 15.61 28.22 14.38
N GLY A 151 14.64 28.57 15.24
CA GLY A 151 13.56 29.43 14.82
C GLY A 151 14.16 30.69 14.22
N HIS A 152 13.67 31.09 13.05
CA HIS A 152 13.83 32.45 12.60
C HIS A 152 13.05 33.36 13.56
N THR A 153 13.78 33.94 14.52
CA THR A 153 13.81 35.40 14.69
C THR A 153 14.45 36.05 13.49
#